data_AF-A0A3C0NAB1-F1
#
_entry.id   AF-A0A3C0NAB1-F1
#
_cell.length_a   1.000
_cell.length_b   1.000
_cell.length_c   1.000
_cell.angle_alpha   90.00
_cell.angle_beta   90.00
_cell.angle_gamma   90.00
#
_symmetry.space_group_name_H-M   'P 1'
#
loop_
_entity.id
_entity.type
_entity.pdbx_description
1 polymer ?
#
loop_
_entity_poly.entity_id
_entity_poly.type
_entity_poly.pdbx_seq_one_letter_code
_entity_poly.pdbx_strand_id
1 'polypeptide(L)'
;MNYRKIPINFLLSITGIFGLITILSACGTNLSDRTSTSTPTSTPDGVKKTIQRAIENLPKGQQLSKNTLLYQGPIEQTIPAGSFLSGTNIKYVGLTKDNTAEVSINGQRAFKRSTDSLDWTGSPVKGVQVQLSDRILWLDQERLRLAGTIRLKVDNVTPKTGSVPKIPDKPTPSLIVYKVPVIYRVKRGEAIPGTTLTYVGNTEKGAQLGGGGLPKDEYPYRQVGDSIAWQGQLRSGVYLNLLARTVLYNEDSLNVTGLATIILSTGDSTP
;
A
#
# COMPACT_ATOMS: atom_id res chain seq x y z
N MET A 1 2.04 -39.43 5.26
CA MET A 1 2.06 -38.00 5.63
C MET A 1 3.35 -37.42 5.08
N ASN A 2 3.35 -36.93 3.84
CA ASN A 2 4.57 -36.53 3.11
C ASN A 2 4.61 -35.00 2.99
N TYR A 3 5.49 -34.36 3.76
CA TYR A 3 5.80 -32.93 3.59
C TYR A 3 6.61 -32.76 2.30
N ARG A 4 5.99 -32.18 1.25
CA ARG A 4 6.73 -31.69 0.08
C ARG A 4 7.48 -30.41 0.48
N LYS A 5 8.81 -30.45 0.37
CA LYS A 5 9.70 -29.29 0.55
C LYS A 5 9.33 -28.20 -0.46
N ILE A 6 9.05 -27.01 0.04
CA ILE A 6 8.90 -25.79 -0.77
C ILE A 6 10.31 -25.38 -1.23
N PRO A 7 10.53 -25.07 -2.52
CA PRO A 7 11.83 -24.58 -2.98
C PRO A 7 12.15 -23.21 -2.37
N ILE A 8 13.30 -23.13 -1.71
CA ILE A 8 13.84 -21.96 -0.99
C ILE A 8 13.95 -20.70 -1.88
N ASN A 9 13.99 -20.86 -3.20
CA ASN A 9 14.10 -19.75 -4.14
C ASN A 9 12.81 -18.91 -4.28
N PHE A 10 11.67 -19.34 -3.75
CA PHE A 10 10.43 -18.55 -3.80
C PHE A 10 10.32 -17.53 -2.65
N LEU A 11 11.06 -17.73 -1.56
CA LEU A 11 11.06 -16.86 -0.38
C LEU A 11 11.83 -15.54 -0.56
N LEU A 12 12.69 -15.46 -1.59
CA LEU A 12 13.54 -14.28 -1.84
C LEU A 12 12.86 -13.15 -2.64
N SER A 13 11.69 -13.38 -3.26
CA SER A 13 10.99 -12.32 -4.01
C SER A 13 9.99 -11.50 -3.16
N ILE A 14 9.53 -12.04 -2.03
CA ILE A 14 8.54 -11.39 -1.16
C ILE A 14 9.21 -10.68 0.03
N THR A 15 10.37 -11.17 0.49
CA THR A 15 11.17 -10.50 1.52
C THR A 15 11.93 -9.28 1.01
N GLY A 16 12.13 -9.11 -0.30
CA GLY A 16 12.84 -7.94 -0.86
C GLY A 16 12.08 -6.62 -0.70
N ILE A 17 10.73 -6.66 -0.68
CA ILE A 17 9.91 -5.45 -0.58
C ILE A 17 9.54 -5.13 0.88
N PHE A 18 9.35 -6.16 1.73
CA PHE A 18 9.14 -5.95 3.17
C PHE A 18 10.44 -5.77 3.97
N GLY A 19 11.55 -6.36 3.53
CA GLY A 19 12.84 -6.31 4.22
C GLY A 19 13.49 -4.93 4.24
N LEU A 20 13.18 -4.05 3.26
CA LEU A 20 13.65 -2.67 3.30
C LEU A 20 12.92 -1.82 4.37
N ILE A 21 11.74 -2.26 4.83
CA ILE A 21 10.95 -1.56 5.86
C ILE A 21 11.36 -2.01 7.28
N THR A 22 12.09 -3.12 7.44
CA THR A 22 12.49 -3.64 8.76
C THR A 22 13.90 -3.23 9.22
N ILE A 23 14.75 -2.66 8.36
CA ILE A 23 16.17 -2.37 8.72
C ILE A 23 16.37 -1.03 9.49
N LEU A 24 15.30 -0.30 9.86
CA LEU A 24 15.43 0.97 10.59
C LEU A 24 15.13 0.89 12.10
N SER A 25 15.09 -0.30 12.70
CA SER A 25 14.87 -0.45 14.15
C SER A 25 15.77 -1.50 14.78
N ALA A 26 17.10 -1.29 14.76
CA ALA A 26 18.01 -1.97 15.68
C ALA A 26 19.32 -1.18 15.82
N CYS A 27 19.44 -0.40 16.89
CA CYS A 27 20.73 -0.11 17.51
C CYS A 27 20.50 0.06 19.01
N GLY A 28 20.85 -0.98 19.76
CA GLY A 28 20.69 -1.06 21.21
C GLY A 28 21.38 -2.29 21.79
N THR A 29 22.71 -2.18 21.91
CA THR A 29 23.63 -2.87 22.85
C THR A 29 24.04 -4.34 22.66
N ASN A 30 25.37 -4.48 22.49
CA ASN A 30 26.34 -5.42 23.08
C ASN A 30 26.15 -6.94 22.94
N LEU A 31 27.01 -7.52 22.09
CA LEU A 31 27.68 -8.79 22.40
C LEU A 31 29.16 -8.70 22.03
N SER A 32 29.99 -9.09 23.00
CA SER A 32 31.44 -9.20 22.97
C SER A 32 31.93 -10.45 22.21
N ASP A 33 33.11 -10.28 21.64
CA ASP A 33 34.12 -11.27 21.23
C ASP A 33 34.08 -11.99 19.87
N ARG A 34 35.16 -11.68 19.11
CA ARG A 34 35.94 -12.45 18.10
C ARG A 34 35.18 -13.20 17.00
N THR A 35 35.39 -12.80 15.74
CA THR A 35 36.39 -13.38 14.80
C THR A 35 36.44 -12.52 13.54
N SER A 36 37.64 -12.33 12.99
CA SER A 36 37.96 -11.46 11.86
C SER A 36 37.28 -11.86 10.54
N THR A 37 36.44 -10.99 10.02
CA THR A 37 36.09 -10.90 8.59
C THR A 37 36.01 -9.43 8.22
N SER A 38 36.73 -9.03 7.17
CA SER A 38 36.82 -7.67 6.67
C SER A 38 35.44 -7.11 6.29
N THR A 39 34.87 -6.29 7.17
CA THR A 39 33.66 -5.52 6.88
C THR A 39 34.01 -4.40 5.89
N PRO A 40 33.34 -4.28 4.73
CA PRO A 40 33.49 -3.09 3.91
C PRO A 40 32.96 -1.91 4.73
N THR A 41 33.86 -0.98 5.08
CA THR A 41 33.51 0.26 5.78
C THR A 41 32.70 1.13 4.83
N SER A 42 31.38 0.92 4.76
CA SER A 42 30.49 1.87 4.12
C SER A 42 30.49 3.12 4.99
N THR A 43 31.13 4.20 4.52
CA THR A 43 31.03 5.50 5.17
C THR A 43 29.55 5.90 5.31
N PRO A 44 29.18 6.71 6.32
CA PRO A 44 27.81 7.23 6.46
C PRO A 44 27.28 7.85 5.15
N ASP A 45 28.17 8.44 4.35
CA ASP A 45 27.84 8.99 3.03
C ASP A 45 27.55 7.91 1.97
N GLY A 46 28.22 6.76 2.02
CA GLY A 46 27.95 5.61 1.15
C GLY A 46 26.58 4.99 1.41
N VAL A 47 26.17 4.91 2.69
CA VAL A 47 24.84 4.44 3.09
C VAL A 47 23.76 5.43 2.65
N LYS A 48 23.94 6.73 2.88
CA LYS A 48 23.03 7.79 2.40
C LYS A 48 22.87 7.76 0.89
N LYS A 49 23.96 7.64 0.13
CA LYS A 49 23.93 7.60 -1.34
C LYS A 49 23.24 6.35 -1.90
N THR A 50 23.38 5.22 -1.21
CA THR A 50 22.71 3.96 -1.59
C THR A 50 21.21 4.04 -1.30
N ILE A 51 20.81 4.58 -0.15
CA ILE A 51 19.40 4.83 0.20
C ILE A 51 18.79 5.84 -0.78
N GLN A 52 19.49 6.92 -1.10
CA GLN A 52 19.05 7.93 -2.06
C GLN A 52 18.79 7.31 -3.45
N ARG A 53 19.72 6.50 -3.96
CA ARG A 53 19.54 5.77 -5.24
C ARG A 53 18.39 4.78 -5.18
N ALA A 54 18.22 4.07 -4.06
CA ALA A 54 17.10 3.15 -3.89
C ALA A 54 15.77 3.91 -3.92
N ILE A 55 15.66 5.06 -3.23
CA ILE A 55 14.49 5.93 -3.23
C ILE A 55 14.19 6.51 -4.62
N GLU A 56 15.21 6.92 -5.36
CA GLU A 56 15.06 7.44 -6.73
C GLU A 56 14.54 6.38 -7.71
N ASN A 57 14.84 5.10 -7.45
CA ASN A 57 14.43 3.96 -8.28
C ASN A 57 13.14 3.29 -7.79
N LEU A 58 12.57 3.69 -6.66
CA LEU A 58 11.30 3.15 -6.19
C LEU A 58 10.16 3.57 -7.15
N PRO A 59 9.14 2.72 -7.35
CA PRO A 59 7.97 3.09 -8.16
C PRO A 59 7.36 4.33 -7.51
N LYS A 60 7.57 5.48 -8.14
CA LYS A 60 7.07 6.74 -7.61
C LYS A 60 5.54 6.64 -7.57
N GLY A 61 4.94 6.76 -6.40
CA GLY A 61 3.50 7.01 -6.26
C GLY A 61 3.21 8.38 -6.84
N GLN A 62 2.97 8.44 -8.14
CA GLN A 62 2.97 9.68 -8.90
C GLN A 62 1.56 10.22 -8.95
N GLN A 63 1.33 11.31 -8.24
CA GLN A 63 0.35 12.28 -8.70
C GLN A 63 0.57 12.48 -10.21
N LEU A 64 -0.38 12.00 -11.03
CA LEU A 64 -0.26 12.02 -12.49
C LEU A 64 -0.51 13.42 -13.05
N SER A 65 -1.31 14.20 -12.32
CA SER A 65 -1.59 15.60 -12.58
C SER A 65 -2.10 16.24 -11.28
N LYS A 66 -2.33 17.57 -11.29
CA LYS A 66 -2.86 18.30 -10.12
C LYS A 66 -4.08 17.63 -9.48
N ASN A 67 -4.95 17.00 -10.28
CA ASN A 67 -6.23 16.43 -9.82
C ASN A 67 -6.37 14.93 -10.08
N THR A 68 -5.30 14.21 -10.44
CA THR A 68 -5.34 12.75 -10.66
C THR A 68 -4.26 12.07 -9.82
N LEU A 69 -4.68 11.08 -9.03
CA LEU A 69 -3.79 10.26 -8.22
C LEU A 69 -3.67 8.85 -8.78
N LEU A 70 -2.48 8.28 -8.68
CA LEU A 70 -2.20 6.89 -8.99
C LEU A 70 -1.62 6.20 -7.77
N TYR A 71 -2.30 5.15 -7.32
CA TYR A 71 -1.83 4.23 -6.31
C TYR A 71 -1.46 2.93 -6.99
N GLN A 72 -0.19 2.53 -6.90
CA GLN A 72 0.30 1.33 -7.54
C GLN A 72 1.28 0.62 -6.61
N GLY A 73 1.15 -0.69 -6.50
CA GLY A 73 2.03 -1.47 -5.64
C GLY A 73 1.53 -2.90 -5.44
N PRO A 74 2.26 -3.68 -4.64
CA PRO A 74 1.82 -5.01 -4.24
C PRO A 74 0.57 -4.93 -3.35
N ILE A 75 -0.29 -5.94 -3.47
CA ILE A 75 -1.46 -6.14 -2.62
C ILE A 75 -1.60 -7.61 -2.24
N GLU A 76 -2.25 -7.84 -1.11
CA GLU A 76 -2.76 -9.16 -0.71
C GLU A 76 -4.26 -9.05 -0.49
N GLN A 77 -5.01 -10.04 -0.97
CA GLN A 77 -6.46 -10.11 -0.82
C GLN A 77 -6.87 -11.50 -0.34
N THR A 78 -7.90 -11.55 0.51
CA THR A 78 -8.52 -12.80 0.94
C THR A 78 -10.00 -12.74 0.61
N ILE A 79 -10.48 -13.77 -0.07
CA ILE A 79 -11.87 -13.89 -0.51
C ILE A 79 -12.49 -15.08 0.23
N PRO A 80 -13.44 -14.88 1.15
CA PRO A 80 -14.18 -15.99 1.73
C PRO A 80 -14.98 -16.75 0.66
N ALA A 81 -15.20 -18.04 0.86
CA ALA A 81 -16.08 -18.82 0.02
C ALA A 81 -17.49 -18.19 -0.03
N GLY A 82 -18.09 -18.18 -1.21
CA GLY A 82 -19.35 -17.50 -1.47
C GLY A 82 -19.25 -15.97 -1.59
N SER A 83 -18.07 -15.37 -1.47
CA SER A 83 -17.89 -13.90 -1.53
C SER A 83 -17.21 -13.44 -2.82
N PHE A 84 -17.36 -12.15 -3.12
CA PHE A 84 -16.69 -11.49 -4.24
C PHE A 84 -15.30 -10.96 -3.85
N LEU A 85 -14.37 -11.04 -4.79
CA LEU A 85 -13.16 -10.25 -4.75
C LEU A 85 -13.54 -8.76 -4.77
N SER A 86 -13.05 -8.03 -3.77
CA SER A 86 -13.49 -6.67 -3.47
C SER A 86 -13.42 -5.76 -4.70
N GLY A 87 -14.55 -5.13 -5.04
CA GLY A 87 -14.65 -4.21 -6.18
C GLY A 87 -14.68 -4.86 -7.57
N THR A 88 -14.87 -6.17 -7.64
CA THR A 88 -14.94 -6.91 -8.90
C THR A 88 -16.21 -7.77 -8.97
N ASN A 89 -16.40 -8.43 -10.11
CA ASN A 89 -17.42 -9.45 -10.30
C ASN A 89 -16.83 -10.88 -10.33
N ILE A 90 -15.66 -11.05 -9.71
CA ILE A 90 -15.03 -12.36 -9.49
C ILE A 90 -15.51 -12.88 -8.14
N LYS A 91 -16.20 -14.02 -8.13
CA LYS A 91 -16.68 -14.68 -6.91
C LYS A 91 -15.89 -15.95 -6.65
N TYR A 92 -15.40 -16.14 -5.43
CA TYR A 92 -14.92 -17.45 -5.01
C TYR A 92 -16.12 -18.30 -4.60
N VAL A 93 -16.44 -19.35 -5.37
CA VAL A 93 -17.59 -20.22 -5.10
C VAL A 93 -17.25 -21.20 -3.98
N GLY A 94 -16.07 -21.82 -4.06
CA GLY A 94 -15.58 -22.78 -3.07
C GLY A 94 -14.56 -23.74 -3.66
N LEU A 95 -14.17 -24.74 -2.86
CA LEU A 95 -13.22 -25.77 -3.24
C LEU A 95 -13.93 -27.00 -3.83
N THR A 96 -13.51 -27.48 -4.99
CA THR A 96 -14.02 -28.74 -5.56
C THR A 96 -13.40 -29.95 -4.86
N LYS A 97 -13.96 -31.15 -5.08
CA LYS A 97 -13.39 -32.42 -4.61
C LYS A 97 -11.93 -32.64 -5.04
N ASP A 98 -11.55 -32.13 -6.21
CA ASP A 98 -10.19 -32.26 -6.77
C ASP A 98 -9.22 -31.14 -6.34
N ASN A 99 -9.47 -30.47 -5.21
CA ASN A 99 -8.65 -29.36 -4.69
C ASN A 99 -8.42 -28.22 -5.70
N THR A 100 -9.43 -27.92 -6.51
CA THR A 100 -9.41 -26.82 -7.47
C THR A 100 -10.42 -25.76 -7.01
N ALA A 101 -10.03 -24.49 -7.03
CA ALA A 101 -10.92 -23.40 -6.70
C ALA A 101 -11.95 -23.22 -7.83
N GLU A 102 -13.23 -23.29 -7.49
CA GLU A 102 -14.29 -22.85 -8.38
C GLU A 102 -14.49 -21.34 -8.19
N VAL A 103 -14.40 -20.60 -9.29
CA VAL A 103 -14.66 -19.17 -9.33
C VAL A 103 -15.74 -18.85 -10.36
N SER A 104 -16.53 -17.82 -10.10
CA SER A 104 -17.42 -17.23 -11.11
C SER A 104 -16.84 -15.89 -11.56
N ILE A 105 -16.60 -15.73 -12.86
CA ILE A 105 -16.05 -14.52 -13.47
C ILE A 105 -17.08 -14.03 -14.49
N ASN A 106 -17.64 -12.83 -14.31
CA ASN A 106 -18.74 -12.33 -15.14
C ASN A 106 -19.93 -13.32 -15.22
N GLY A 107 -20.22 -14.05 -14.13
CA GLY A 107 -21.26 -15.09 -14.12
C GLY A 107 -20.86 -16.41 -14.78
N GLN A 108 -19.71 -16.50 -15.44
CA GLN A 108 -19.22 -17.73 -16.05
C GLN A 108 -18.39 -18.53 -15.05
N ARG A 109 -18.61 -19.84 -15.00
CA ARG A 109 -17.87 -20.75 -14.13
C ARG A 109 -16.46 -20.98 -14.69
N ALA A 110 -15.46 -20.91 -13.81
CA ALA A 110 -14.08 -21.25 -14.14
C ALA A 110 -13.42 -22.01 -12.97
N PHE A 111 -12.44 -22.84 -13.30
CA PHE A 111 -11.67 -23.62 -12.34
C PHE A 111 -10.23 -23.10 -12.30
N LYS A 112 -9.72 -22.86 -11.10
CA LYS A 112 -8.42 -22.25 -10.87
C LYS A 112 -7.62 -23.03 -9.82
N ARG A 113 -6.32 -23.15 -10.02
CA ARG A 113 -5.39 -23.81 -9.09
C ARG A 113 -4.44 -22.79 -8.49
N SER A 114 -3.68 -23.23 -7.48
CA SER A 114 -2.56 -22.43 -6.97
C SER A 114 -1.66 -21.97 -8.12
N THR A 115 -1.22 -20.71 -8.04
CA THR A 115 -0.42 -19.97 -9.03
C THR A 115 -1.14 -19.50 -10.30
N ASP A 116 -2.38 -19.93 -10.54
CA ASP A 116 -3.19 -19.39 -11.64
C ASP A 116 -3.50 -17.90 -11.43
N SER A 117 -3.67 -17.17 -12.53
CA SER A 117 -4.00 -15.74 -12.47
C SER A 117 -5.49 -15.48 -12.28
N LEU A 118 -5.77 -14.38 -11.60
CA LEU A 118 -7.07 -13.73 -11.49
C LEU A 118 -6.87 -12.24 -11.80
N ASP A 119 -6.78 -11.94 -13.08
CA ASP A 119 -6.64 -10.57 -13.57
C ASP A 119 -8.00 -9.90 -13.68
N TRP A 120 -8.07 -8.61 -13.35
CA TRP A 120 -9.29 -7.82 -13.50
C TRP A 120 -8.99 -6.38 -13.86
N THR A 121 -9.87 -5.75 -14.64
CA THR A 121 -9.81 -4.32 -14.93
C THR A 121 -11.23 -3.76 -15.01
N GLY A 122 -11.46 -2.64 -14.33
CA GLY A 122 -12.77 -2.00 -14.33
C GLY A 122 -12.84 -0.73 -13.50
N SER A 123 -14.07 -0.24 -13.29
CA SER A 123 -14.35 0.98 -12.55
C SER A 123 -15.37 0.66 -11.45
N PRO A 124 -14.94 0.29 -10.23
CA PRO A 124 -15.87 -0.09 -9.16
C PRO A 124 -16.76 1.06 -8.70
N VAL A 125 -16.27 2.30 -8.82
CA VAL A 125 -17.04 3.54 -8.58
C VAL A 125 -16.67 4.57 -9.65
N LYS A 126 -17.56 5.54 -9.87
CA LYS A 126 -17.37 6.58 -10.90
C LYS A 126 -16.07 7.36 -10.67
N GLY A 127 -15.21 7.38 -11.69
CA GLY A 127 -13.96 8.14 -11.69
C GLY A 127 -12.82 7.49 -10.89
N VAL A 128 -12.95 6.20 -10.62
CA VAL A 128 -11.88 5.34 -10.11
C VAL A 128 -11.69 4.17 -11.07
N GLN A 129 -10.50 4.04 -11.66
CA GLN A 129 -10.13 2.89 -12.47
C GLN A 129 -9.22 1.99 -11.64
N VAL A 130 -9.47 0.69 -11.68
CA VAL A 130 -8.68 -0.32 -10.98
C VAL A 130 -8.28 -1.41 -11.97
N GLN A 131 -7.01 -1.77 -11.92
CA GLN A 131 -6.45 -2.94 -12.56
C GLN A 131 -5.80 -3.81 -11.48
N LEU A 132 -6.20 -5.08 -11.41
CA LEU A 132 -5.65 -6.10 -10.54
C LEU A 132 -4.95 -7.15 -11.39
N SER A 133 -3.76 -7.54 -10.96
CA SER A 133 -3.00 -8.64 -11.54
C SER A 133 -2.58 -9.58 -10.42
N ASP A 134 -3.50 -10.47 -10.06
CA ASP A 134 -3.37 -11.36 -8.92
C ASP A 134 -3.08 -12.79 -9.31
N ARG A 135 -2.41 -13.50 -8.40
CA ARG A 135 -2.23 -14.95 -8.45
C ARG A 135 -2.73 -15.60 -7.19
N ILE A 136 -3.26 -16.81 -7.35
CA ILE A 136 -3.67 -17.62 -6.21
C ILE A 136 -2.43 -18.11 -5.47
N LEU A 137 -2.24 -17.63 -4.24
CA LEU A 137 -1.18 -18.13 -3.37
C LEU A 137 -1.58 -19.42 -2.71
N TRP A 138 -2.83 -19.46 -2.23
CA TRP A 138 -3.33 -20.54 -1.42
C TRP A 138 -4.86 -20.53 -1.41
N LEU A 139 -5.45 -21.70 -1.26
CA LEU A 139 -6.89 -21.91 -1.30
C LEU A 139 -7.25 -23.07 -0.37
N ASP A 140 -8.36 -22.92 0.35
CA ASP A 140 -9.00 -23.97 1.15
C ASP A 140 -10.53 -23.89 0.99
N GLN A 141 -11.28 -24.68 1.76
CA GLN A 141 -12.75 -24.68 1.70
C GLN A 141 -13.38 -23.35 2.11
N GLU A 142 -12.69 -22.53 2.91
CA GLU A 142 -13.23 -21.31 3.51
C GLU A 142 -12.83 -20.04 2.78
N ARG A 143 -11.66 -20.03 2.11
CA ARG A 143 -11.05 -18.81 1.58
C ARG A 143 -10.05 -19.06 0.45
N LEU A 144 -9.97 -18.06 -0.41
CA LEU A 144 -8.98 -17.92 -1.47
C LEU A 144 -8.04 -16.76 -1.14
N ARG A 145 -6.74 -17.03 -1.03
CA ARG A 145 -5.70 -16.01 -0.79
C ARG A 145 -5.00 -15.66 -2.10
N LEU A 146 -5.00 -14.37 -2.40
CA LEU A 146 -4.41 -13.79 -3.59
C LEU A 146 -3.26 -12.86 -3.21
N ALA A 147 -2.23 -12.82 -4.04
CA ALA A 147 -1.27 -11.74 -4.03
C ALA A 147 -0.91 -11.34 -5.45
N GLY A 148 -0.60 -10.07 -5.61
CA GLY A 148 -0.39 -9.49 -6.92
C GLY A 148 -0.09 -8.01 -6.84
N THR A 149 -0.45 -7.30 -7.91
CA THR A 149 -0.29 -5.86 -8.00
C THR A 149 -1.60 -5.17 -8.30
N ILE A 150 -1.78 -3.99 -7.72
CA ILE A 150 -2.85 -3.07 -8.07
C ILE A 150 -2.30 -1.88 -8.85
N ARG A 151 -3.10 -1.37 -9.78
CA ARG A 151 -3.00 -0.02 -10.31
C ARG A 151 -4.36 0.65 -10.17
N LEU A 152 -4.47 1.59 -9.24
CA LEU A 152 -5.69 2.32 -8.91
C LEU A 152 -5.50 3.80 -9.26
N LYS A 153 -6.28 4.29 -10.22
CA LYS A 153 -6.30 5.69 -10.65
C LYS A 153 -7.56 6.37 -10.11
N VAL A 154 -7.40 7.49 -9.42
CA VAL A 154 -8.50 8.35 -8.96
C VAL A 154 -8.43 9.68 -9.71
N ASP A 155 -9.47 10.00 -10.47
CA ASP A 155 -9.59 11.27 -11.18
C ASP A 155 -10.35 12.32 -10.36
N ASN A 156 -10.26 13.60 -10.75
CA ASN A 156 -10.99 14.72 -10.14
C ASN A 156 -10.87 14.79 -8.62
N VAL A 157 -9.65 14.62 -8.12
CA VAL A 157 -9.33 14.65 -6.70
C VAL A 157 -9.31 16.08 -6.17
N THR A 158 -10.05 16.29 -5.08
CA THR A 158 -10.10 17.53 -4.29
C THR A 158 -10.05 17.15 -2.81
N PRO A 159 -8.86 16.96 -2.22
CA PRO A 159 -8.71 16.45 -0.88
C PRO A 159 -9.37 17.35 0.17
N LYS A 160 -10.11 16.76 1.10
CA LYS A 160 -10.71 17.43 2.25
C LYS A 160 -10.47 16.60 3.49
N THR A 161 -9.88 17.21 4.52
CA THR A 161 -9.71 16.59 5.84
C THR A 161 -11.09 16.22 6.39
N GLY A 162 -11.20 15.04 7.00
CA GLY A 162 -12.45 14.61 7.62
C GLY A 162 -12.45 13.12 8.00
N SER A 163 -13.56 12.66 8.54
CA SER A 163 -13.73 11.25 8.88
C SER A 163 -13.83 10.38 7.63
N VAL A 164 -13.32 9.15 7.74
CA VAL A 164 -13.50 8.10 6.73
C VAL A 164 -14.53 7.07 7.22
N PRO A 165 -15.20 6.33 6.33
CA PRO A 165 -16.10 5.25 6.73
C PRO A 165 -15.37 4.22 7.61
N LYS A 166 -16.05 3.74 8.66
CA LYS A 166 -15.54 2.65 9.48
C LYS A 166 -15.48 1.38 8.63
N ILE A 167 -14.29 0.81 8.48
CA ILE A 167 -14.09 -0.46 7.75
C ILE A 167 -14.66 -1.58 8.63
N PRO A 168 -15.65 -2.36 8.17
CA PRO A 168 -16.19 -3.48 8.92
C PRO A 168 -15.19 -4.65 9.00
N ASP A 169 -15.33 -5.48 10.04
CA ASP A 169 -14.47 -6.67 10.23
C ASP A 169 -14.66 -7.72 9.12
N LYS A 170 -15.83 -7.70 8.47
CA LYS A 170 -16.17 -8.56 7.34
C LYS A 170 -16.35 -7.72 6.07
N PRO A 171 -15.87 -8.17 4.90
CA PRO A 171 -16.08 -7.46 3.64
C PRO A 171 -17.57 -7.23 3.38
N THR A 172 -17.94 -6.02 2.95
CA THR A 172 -19.29 -5.70 2.51
C THR A 172 -19.27 -5.23 1.05
N PRO A 173 -20.35 -5.45 0.28
CA PRO A 173 -20.44 -4.94 -1.09
C PRO A 173 -20.39 -3.41 -1.15
N SER A 174 -20.85 -2.72 -0.10
CA SER A 174 -20.96 -1.26 -0.03
C SER A 174 -19.63 -0.53 0.20
N LEU A 175 -18.59 -1.23 0.67
CA LEU A 175 -17.28 -0.66 0.97
C LEU A 175 -16.16 -1.53 0.39
N ILE A 176 -15.41 -0.96 -0.54
CA ILE A 176 -14.25 -1.57 -1.17
C ILE A 176 -13.01 -0.95 -0.55
N VAL A 177 -12.06 -1.78 -0.11
CA VAL A 177 -10.86 -1.32 0.60
C VAL A 177 -9.60 -1.86 -0.08
N TYR A 178 -8.70 -0.95 -0.47
CA TYR A 178 -7.37 -1.27 -0.97
C TYR A 178 -6.31 -0.69 -0.05
N LYS A 179 -5.34 -1.49 0.35
CA LYS A 179 -4.16 -1.05 1.10
C LYS A 179 -2.96 -1.10 0.18
N VAL A 180 -2.43 0.07 -0.16
CA VAL A 180 -1.35 0.19 -1.15
C VAL A 180 -0.14 0.84 -0.49
N PRO A 181 1.05 0.25 -0.56
CA PRO A 181 2.26 0.92 -0.11
C PRO A 181 2.55 2.13 -1.00
N VAL A 182 2.98 3.22 -0.39
CA VAL A 182 3.24 4.48 -1.07
C VAL A 182 4.59 5.04 -0.69
N ILE A 183 5.24 5.69 -1.66
CA ILE A 183 6.49 6.39 -1.48
C ILE A 183 6.37 7.71 -2.23
N TYR A 184 6.54 8.81 -1.51
CA TYR A 184 6.41 10.16 -2.07
C TYR A 184 7.66 10.96 -1.81
N ARG A 185 8.09 11.70 -2.83
CA ARG A 185 9.00 12.83 -2.69
C ARG A 185 8.17 14.10 -2.89
N VAL A 186 8.01 14.85 -1.81
CA VAL A 186 7.17 16.04 -1.74
C VAL A 186 8.09 17.24 -1.75
N LYS A 187 7.98 18.11 -2.75
CA LYS A 187 8.82 19.31 -2.78
C LYS A 187 8.34 20.32 -1.75
N ARG A 188 9.23 21.25 -1.38
CA ARG A 188 8.86 22.40 -0.57
C ARG A 188 7.69 23.16 -1.21
N GLY A 189 6.70 23.50 -0.40
CA GLY A 189 5.46 24.15 -0.81
C GLY A 189 4.41 23.22 -1.42
N GLU A 190 4.74 21.97 -1.73
CA GLU A 190 3.78 21.00 -2.28
C GLU A 190 3.07 20.22 -1.16
N ALA A 191 1.87 19.72 -1.50
CA ALA A 191 1.12 18.83 -0.63
C ALA A 191 1.60 17.38 -0.76
N ILE A 192 1.55 16.60 0.33
CA ILE A 192 1.69 15.15 0.25
C ILE A 192 0.52 14.63 -0.61
N PRO A 193 0.77 13.83 -1.67
CA PRO A 193 -0.26 13.41 -2.61
C PRO A 193 -1.52 12.85 -1.93
N GLY A 194 -2.67 13.39 -2.30
CA GLY A 194 -3.98 13.02 -1.75
C GLY A 194 -4.32 13.61 -0.39
N THR A 195 -3.49 14.48 0.16
CA THR A 195 -3.74 15.13 1.45
C THR A 195 -3.79 16.66 1.31
N THR A 196 -4.12 17.32 2.41
CA THR A 196 -4.01 18.77 2.60
C THR A 196 -2.76 19.17 3.41
N LEU A 197 -1.89 18.21 3.73
CA LEU A 197 -0.62 18.43 4.42
C LEU A 197 0.44 18.88 3.42
N THR A 198 1.16 19.96 3.73
CA THR A 198 2.20 20.52 2.87
C THR A 198 3.57 20.44 3.53
N TYR A 199 4.62 20.28 2.73
CA TYR A 199 5.99 20.36 3.22
C TYR A 199 6.48 21.80 3.20
N VAL A 200 6.73 22.39 4.37
CA VAL A 200 7.15 23.80 4.49
C VAL A 200 8.66 23.98 4.32
N GLY A 201 9.45 22.99 4.77
CA GLY A 201 10.91 23.01 4.75
C GLY A 201 11.50 22.22 5.92
N ASN A 202 12.83 22.15 6.01
CA ASN A 202 13.53 21.57 7.15
C ASN A 202 13.85 22.65 8.19
N THR A 203 13.92 22.23 9.44
CA THR A 203 14.33 23.04 10.59
C THR A 203 15.20 22.19 11.53
N GLU A 204 15.79 22.80 12.55
CA GLU A 204 16.50 22.06 13.62
C GLU A 204 15.59 21.04 14.35
N LYS A 205 14.27 21.28 14.38
CA LYS A 205 13.28 20.39 15.00
C LYS A 205 12.84 19.25 14.08
N GLY A 206 13.11 19.37 12.78
CA GLY A 206 12.80 18.37 11.75
C GLY A 206 12.09 18.94 10.54
N ALA A 207 11.48 18.06 9.73
CA ALA A 207 10.62 18.44 8.62
C ALA A 207 9.37 19.15 9.15
N GLN A 208 9.17 20.40 8.76
CA GLN A 208 7.98 21.15 9.12
C GLN A 208 6.84 20.84 8.14
N LEU A 209 5.72 20.39 8.69
CA LEU A 209 4.46 20.23 7.98
C LEU A 209 3.56 21.45 8.21
N GLY A 210 2.76 21.78 7.20
CA GLY A 210 1.75 22.83 7.27
C GLY A 210 0.50 22.48 6.46
N GLY A 211 -0.29 23.50 6.13
CA GLY A 211 -1.54 23.35 5.37
C GLY A 211 -2.75 23.00 6.25
N GLY A 212 -3.93 22.89 5.62
CA GLY A 212 -5.21 22.66 6.33
C GLY A 212 -5.44 21.22 6.79
N GLY A 213 -4.45 20.34 6.64
CA GLY A 213 -4.51 18.95 7.08
C GLY A 213 -4.02 18.71 8.50
N LEU A 214 -3.28 19.67 9.06
CA LEU A 214 -2.74 19.57 10.41
C LEU A 214 -3.76 20.19 11.39
N PRO A 215 -4.20 19.48 12.44
CA PRO A 215 -4.98 20.06 13.53
C PRO A 215 -4.27 21.27 14.13
N LYS A 216 -5.05 22.27 14.57
CA LYS A 216 -4.54 23.58 15.03
C LYS A 216 -3.52 23.49 16.17
N ASP A 217 -3.66 22.46 17.01
CA ASP A 217 -2.82 22.26 18.20
C ASP A 217 -1.84 21.09 18.04
N GLU A 218 -1.70 20.54 16.82
CA GLU A 218 -0.77 19.45 16.58
C GLU A 218 0.65 19.96 16.32
N TYR A 219 1.63 19.28 16.92
CA TYR A 219 3.04 19.56 16.72
C TYR A 219 3.42 19.42 15.23
N PRO A 220 4.02 20.43 14.56
CA PRO A 220 4.17 20.42 13.11
C PRO A 220 5.46 19.77 12.60
N TYR A 221 6.39 19.43 13.49
CA TYR A 221 7.71 18.91 13.09
C TYR A 221 7.73 17.38 13.11
N ARG A 222 8.45 16.80 12.14
CA ARG A 222 8.68 15.36 12.02
C ARG A 222 10.16 15.07 11.81
N GLN A 223 10.76 14.29 12.70
CA GLN A 223 12.08 13.71 12.52
C GLN A 223 12.02 12.46 11.63
N VAL A 224 13.18 11.93 11.27
CA VAL A 224 13.26 10.65 10.56
C VAL A 224 12.67 9.56 11.44
N GLY A 225 11.76 8.75 10.88
CA GLY A 225 11.01 7.72 11.59
C GLY A 225 9.66 8.18 12.16
N ASP A 226 9.44 9.48 12.31
CA ASP A 226 8.18 10.00 12.85
C ASP A 226 7.01 9.74 11.90
N SER A 227 5.85 9.48 12.51
CA SER A 227 4.62 9.17 11.78
C SER A 227 3.93 10.43 11.26
N ILE A 228 3.37 10.31 10.07
CA ILE A 228 2.47 11.28 9.44
C ILE A 228 1.17 10.56 9.18
N ALA A 229 0.10 11.01 9.83
CA ALA A 229 -1.24 10.48 9.64
C ALA A 229 -2.13 11.53 8.98
N TRP A 230 -2.97 11.10 8.06
CA TRP A 230 -3.99 11.96 7.47
C TRP A 230 -5.21 11.11 7.10
N GLN A 231 -6.39 11.66 7.33
CA GLN A 231 -7.64 11.04 6.91
C GLN A 231 -8.58 12.06 6.30
N GLY A 232 -9.33 11.61 5.30
CA GLY A 232 -10.30 12.46 4.64
C GLY A 232 -10.83 11.90 3.34
N GLN A 233 -11.52 12.78 2.62
CA GLN A 233 -12.17 12.46 1.36
C GLN A 233 -11.32 13.00 0.20
N LEU A 234 -11.06 12.15 -0.80
CA LEU A 234 -10.42 12.56 -2.06
C LEU A 234 -11.45 13.15 -3.03
N ARG A 235 -12.66 12.59 -3.03
CA ARG A 235 -13.84 13.01 -3.79
C ARG A 235 -15.06 12.26 -3.27
N SER A 236 -16.26 12.61 -3.73
CA SER A 236 -17.48 11.89 -3.35
C SER A 236 -17.32 10.38 -3.57
N GLY A 237 -17.60 9.58 -2.53
CA GLY A 237 -17.47 8.13 -2.52
C GLY A 237 -16.04 7.57 -2.47
N VAL A 238 -15.00 8.41 -2.36
CA VAL A 238 -13.58 7.96 -2.33
C VAL A 238 -12.84 8.62 -1.18
N TYR A 239 -12.31 7.81 -0.28
CA TYR A 239 -11.64 8.26 0.93
C TYR A 239 -10.21 7.73 0.99
N LEU A 240 -9.36 8.45 1.71
CA LEU A 240 -7.98 8.08 1.99
C LEU A 240 -7.76 8.13 3.49
N ASN A 241 -7.20 7.04 4.02
CA ASN A 241 -6.51 7.03 5.29
C ASN A 241 -5.03 6.73 5.02
N LEU A 242 -4.19 7.75 5.19
CA LEU A 242 -2.75 7.69 4.98
C LEU A 242 -2.05 7.52 6.33
N LEU A 243 -1.23 6.48 6.43
CA LEU A 243 -0.27 6.31 7.51
C LEU A 243 1.12 6.18 6.91
N ALA A 244 1.91 7.25 7.02
CA ALA A 244 3.25 7.33 6.48
C ALA A 244 4.29 7.65 7.56
N ARG A 245 5.56 7.54 7.21
CA ARG A 245 6.69 7.93 8.03
C ARG A 245 7.66 8.77 7.22
N THR A 246 8.28 9.72 7.90
CA THR A 246 9.38 10.51 7.35
C THR A 246 10.61 9.63 7.18
N VAL A 247 11.15 9.56 5.97
CA VAL A 247 12.37 8.78 5.66
C VAL A 247 13.58 9.70 5.59
N LEU A 248 13.44 10.82 4.90
CA LEU A 248 14.50 11.79 4.66
C LEU A 248 13.87 13.14 4.39
N TYR A 249 14.50 14.22 4.82
CA TYR A 249 14.10 15.57 4.44
C TYR A 249 15.31 16.50 4.33
N ASN A 250 15.18 17.52 3.50
CA ASN A 250 16.15 18.60 3.30
C ASN A 250 15.41 19.86 2.86
N GLU A 251 16.12 20.96 2.61
CA GLU A 251 15.51 22.25 2.23
C GLU A 251 14.51 22.14 1.07
N ASP A 252 14.75 21.24 0.12
CA ASP A 252 13.96 21.14 -1.11
C ASP A 252 12.82 20.12 -1.05
N SER A 253 12.96 19.07 -0.22
CA SER A 253 12.04 17.94 -0.28
C SER A 253 11.93 17.13 1.00
N LEU A 254 10.75 16.55 1.17
CA LEU A 254 10.40 15.56 2.17
C LEU A 254 10.12 14.24 1.46
N ASN A 255 10.81 13.18 1.86
CA ASN A 255 10.55 11.80 1.42
C ASN A 255 9.78 11.07 2.50
N VAL A 256 8.62 10.51 2.13
CA VAL A 256 7.77 9.72 3.02
C VAL A 256 7.48 8.36 2.42
N THR A 257 7.31 7.37 3.29
CA THR A 257 6.91 6.01 2.92
C THR A 257 5.83 5.51 3.86
N GLY A 258 4.91 4.68 3.39
CA GLY A 258 3.84 4.15 4.24
C GLY A 258 2.76 3.39 3.50
N LEU A 259 1.56 3.41 4.07
CA LEU A 259 0.36 2.77 3.52
C LEU A 259 -0.71 3.82 3.24
N ALA A 260 -1.22 3.82 2.02
CA ALA A 260 -2.47 4.48 1.65
C ALA A 260 -3.59 3.44 1.68
N THR A 261 -4.55 3.62 2.60
CA THR A 261 -5.79 2.85 2.62
C THR A 261 -6.84 3.63 1.84
N ILE A 262 -7.15 3.16 0.64
CA ILE A 262 -8.17 3.73 -0.25
C ILE A 262 -9.49 3.02 0.02
N ILE A 263 -10.51 3.78 0.39
CA ILE A 263 -11.85 3.26 0.69
C ILE A 263 -12.80 3.82 -0.36
N LEU A 264 -13.47 2.94 -1.08
CA LEU A 264 -14.50 3.31 -2.06
C LEU A 264 -15.86 2.94 -1.47
N SER A 265 -16.75 3.92 -1.39
CA SER A 265 -18.16 3.70 -1.10
C SER A 265 -18.90 3.62 -2.42
N THR A 266 -19.55 2.50 -2.67
CA THR A 266 -20.40 2.31 -3.86
C THR A 266 -21.75 3.02 -3.72
N GLY A 267 -22.04 3.57 -2.53
CA GLY A 267 -23.40 3.98 -2.15
C GLY A 267 -24.32 2.77 -2.00
N ASP A 268 -25.51 2.99 -1.44
CA ASP A 268 -26.61 2.04 -1.52
C ASP A 268 -27.16 2.03 -2.95
N SER A 269 -26.36 1.59 -3.92
CA SER A 269 -26.93 1.05 -5.15
C SER A 269 -27.36 -0.37 -4.81
N THR A 270 -28.58 -0.48 -4.29
CA THR A 270 -29.34 -1.73 -4.29
C THR A 270 -29.24 -2.32 -5.70
N PRO A 271 -28.89 -3.62 -5.85
CA PRO A 271 -28.98 -4.28 -7.15
C PRO A 271 -30.41 -4.23 -7.71
#